data_AF-A0A2D6A5D9-F1
#
_entry.id   AF-A0A2D6A5D9-F1
#
_cell.length_a   1.000
_cell.length_b   1.000
_cell.length_c   1.000
_cell.angle_alpha   90.00
_cell.angle_beta   90.00
_cell.angle_gamma   90.00
#
_symmetry.space_group_name_H-M   'P 1'
#
loop_
_entity.id
_entity.type
_entity.pdbx_description
1 polymer ?
#
loop_
_entity_poly.entity_id
_entity_poly.type
_entity_poly.pdbx_seq_one_letter_code
_entity_poly.pdbx_strand_id
1 'polypeptide(L)'
;MGKSRRKHSREFKLEAVKQVVEHGRSVSEVADGLGVNRNMLSAWRSKFEADGAVAFPGHGKQTEADAEIKRLKRELAIARQERDILKKAAAYFANAKN
;
A
#
# COMPACT_ATOMS: atom_id res chain seq x y z
N MET A 1 7.72 -14.02 -32.80
CA MET A 1 8.31 -13.15 -31.75
C MET A 1 7.21 -12.78 -30.75
N GLY A 2 7.41 -13.05 -29.45
CA GLY A 2 6.38 -12.81 -28.43
C GLY A 2 6.16 -11.31 -28.19
N LYS A 3 4.90 -10.86 -28.20
CA LYS A 3 4.53 -9.46 -27.95
C LYS A 3 4.94 -9.09 -26.51
N SER A 4 5.84 -8.11 -26.36
CA SER A 4 6.25 -7.58 -25.06
C SER A 4 5.02 -7.09 -24.28
N ARG A 5 4.82 -7.57 -23.05
CA ARG A 5 3.72 -7.12 -22.19
C ARG A 5 4.02 -5.70 -21.71
N ARG A 6 3.13 -4.75 -22.03
CA ARG A 6 3.18 -3.39 -21.50
C ARG A 6 3.13 -3.43 -19.97
N LYS A 7 4.07 -2.74 -19.31
CA LYS A 7 4.07 -2.55 -17.86
C LYS A 7 3.39 -1.22 -17.56
N HIS A 8 2.48 -1.23 -16.59
CA HIS A 8 1.81 -0.03 -16.08
C HIS A 8 2.32 0.28 -14.67
N SER A 9 2.53 1.58 -14.37
CA SER A 9 2.95 2.04 -13.05
C SER A 9 1.88 1.77 -11.99
N ARG A 10 2.27 1.85 -10.72
CA ARG A 10 1.35 1.70 -9.58
C ARG A 10 0.27 2.78 -9.63
N GLU A 11 0.68 4.01 -9.86
CA GLU A 11 -0.14 5.22 -9.88
C GLU A 11 -1.19 5.12 -10.98
N PHE A 12 -0.77 4.67 -12.17
CA PHE A 12 -1.67 4.46 -13.30
C PHE A 12 -2.76 3.42 -12.98
N LYS A 13 -2.39 2.30 -12.35
CA LYS A 13 -3.35 1.26 -11.97
C LYS A 13 -4.33 1.74 -10.91
N LEU A 14 -3.86 2.49 -9.91
CA LEU A 14 -4.72 3.07 -8.88
C LEU A 14 -5.75 4.02 -9.50
N GLU A 15 -5.29 4.96 -10.32
CA GLU A 15 -6.16 5.95 -10.93
C GLU A 15 -7.22 5.28 -11.83
N ALA A 16 -6.82 4.30 -12.64
CA ALA A 16 -7.74 3.54 -13.48
C ALA A 16 -8.83 2.83 -12.67
N VAL A 17 -8.47 2.26 -11.52
CA VAL A 17 -9.44 1.57 -10.66
C VAL A 17 -10.33 2.54 -9.89
N LYS A 18 -9.80 3.69 -9.45
CA LYS A 18 -10.59 4.74 -8.79
C LYS A 18 -11.71 5.26 -9.68
N GLN A 19 -11.46 5.42 -10.99
CA GLN A 19 -12.53 5.79 -11.93
C GLN A 19 -13.70 4.81 -11.93
N VAL A 20 -13.44 3.52 -11.70
CA VAL A 20 -14.49 2.50 -11.64
C VAL A 20 -15.16 2.46 -10.27
N VAL A 21 -14.36 2.47 -9.19
CA VAL A 21 -14.85 2.24 -7.82
C VAL A 21 -15.42 3.51 -7.19
N GLU A 22 -14.75 4.66 -7.34
CA GLU A 22 -15.15 5.93 -6.72
C GLU A 22 -16.11 6.72 -7.62
N HIS A 23 -15.88 6.71 -8.94
CA HIS A 23 -16.70 7.47 -9.90
C HIS A 23 -17.79 6.63 -10.59
N GLY A 24 -17.92 5.34 -10.24
CA GLY A 24 -19.00 4.47 -10.74
C GLY A 24 -18.97 4.19 -12.24
N ARG A 25 -17.86 4.49 -12.93
CA ARG A 25 -17.75 4.25 -14.38
C ARG A 25 -17.67 2.76 -14.69
N SER A 26 -18.14 2.38 -15.88
CA SER A 26 -18.03 1.00 -16.30
C SER A 26 -16.58 0.61 -16.60
N VAL A 27 -16.21 -0.64 -16.33
CA VAL A 27 -14.88 -1.18 -16.69
C VAL A 27 -14.61 -1.06 -18.19
N SER A 28 -15.66 -1.18 -19.03
CA SER A 28 -15.50 -1.06 -20.48
C SER A 28 -15.12 0.35 -20.90
N GLU A 29 -15.85 1.36 -20.42
CA GLU A 29 -15.60 2.78 -20.74
C GLU A 29 -14.20 3.20 -20.32
N VAL A 30 -13.80 2.89 -19.08
CA VAL A 30 -12.48 3.26 -18.55
C VAL A 30 -11.37 2.52 -19.29
N ALA A 31 -11.55 1.24 -19.61
CA ALA A 31 -10.54 0.47 -20.33
C ALA A 31 -10.34 1.00 -21.76
N ASP A 32 -11.42 1.28 -22.47
CA ASP A 32 -11.38 1.79 -23.83
C ASP A 32 -10.77 3.21 -23.87
N GLY A 33 -11.12 4.08 -22.91
CA GLY A 33 -10.55 5.43 -22.78
C GLY A 33 -9.07 5.47 -22.41
N LEU A 34 -8.58 4.48 -21.66
CA LEU A 34 -7.17 4.35 -21.27
C LEU A 34 -6.34 3.48 -22.23
N GLY A 35 -6.98 2.88 -23.26
CA GLY A 35 -6.31 1.96 -24.18
C GLY A 35 -5.76 0.69 -23.52
N VAL A 36 -6.41 0.23 -22.44
CA VAL A 36 -6.04 -0.98 -21.69
C VAL A 36 -7.03 -2.11 -21.94
N ASN A 37 -6.59 -3.35 -21.76
CA ASN A 37 -7.47 -4.49 -21.89
C ASN A 37 -8.51 -4.53 -20.75
N ARG A 38 -9.80 -4.71 -21.06
CA ARG A 38 -10.90 -4.78 -20.08
C ARG A 38 -10.69 -5.84 -19.00
N ASN A 39 -10.22 -7.03 -19.35
CA ASN A 39 -9.96 -8.11 -18.39
C ASN A 39 -8.82 -7.72 -17.44
N MET A 40 -7.82 -6.98 -17.92
CA MET A 40 -6.73 -6.47 -17.09
C MET A 40 -7.24 -5.44 -16.10
N LEU A 41 -8.10 -4.50 -16.53
CA LEU A 41 -8.70 -3.52 -15.64
C LEU A 41 -9.64 -4.18 -14.61
N SER A 42 -10.41 -5.19 -15.03
CA SER A 42 -11.25 -5.98 -14.11
C SER A 42 -10.40 -6.68 -13.04
N ALA A 43 -9.26 -7.27 -13.42
CA ALA A 43 -8.34 -7.89 -12.46
C ALA A 43 -7.74 -6.87 -11.48
N TRP A 44 -7.43 -5.66 -11.94
CA TRP A 44 -6.97 -4.59 -11.07
C TRP A 44 -8.05 -4.14 -10.09
N ARG A 45 -9.30 -4.01 -10.56
CA ARG A 45 -10.45 -3.70 -9.71
C ARG A 45 -10.60 -4.74 -8.59
N SER A 46 -10.65 -6.03 -8.92
CA SER A 46 -10.79 -7.08 -7.91
C SER A 46 -9.63 -7.07 -6.90
N LYS A 47 -8.40 -6.77 -7.35
CA LYS A 47 -7.24 -6.65 -6.46
C LYS A 47 -7.36 -5.44 -5.52
N PHE A 48 -7.86 -4.32 -6.02
CA PHE A 48 -8.11 -3.13 -5.21
C PHE A 48 -9.27 -3.33 -4.22
N GLU A 49 -10.34 -4.04 -4.60
CA GLU A 49 -11.43 -4.36 -3.67
C GLU A 49 -10.96 -5.26 -2.51
N ALA A 50 -9.98 -6.13 -2.74
CA ALA A 50 -9.39 -6.98 -1.71
C ALA A 50 -8.33 -6.26 -0.85
N ASP A 51 -7.38 -5.58 -1.49
CA ASP A 51 -6.16 -5.06 -0.84
C ASP A 51 -6.18 -3.52 -0.67
N GLY A 52 -7.19 -2.82 -1.17
CA GLY A 52 -7.29 -1.35 -1.13
C GLY A 52 -6.11 -0.64 -1.79
N ALA A 53 -5.65 0.46 -1.18
CA ALA A 53 -4.53 1.28 -1.70
C ALA A 53 -3.18 0.54 -1.76
N VAL A 54 -3.04 -0.63 -1.12
CA VAL A 54 -1.82 -1.45 -1.17
C VAL A 54 -1.87 -2.54 -2.26
N ALA A 55 -2.94 -2.58 -3.08
CA ALA A 55 -3.15 -3.56 -4.15
C ALA A 55 -2.06 -3.62 -5.23
N PHE A 56 -1.27 -2.57 -5.42
CA PHE A 56 -0.27 -2.50 -6.49
C PHE A 56 1.11 -2.16 -5.96
N PRO A 57 1.76 -3.03 -5.17
CA PRO A 57 3.09 -2.76 -4.60
C PRO A 57 4.24 -2.78 -5.63
N GLY A 58 3.92 -2.80 -6.93
CA GLY A 58 4.90 -2.96 -8.01
C GLY A 58 5.24 -4.43 -8.32
N HIS A 59 6.00 -4.64 -9.39
CA HIS A 59 6.62 -5.93 -9.72
C HIS A 59 8.13 -5.75 -9.74
N GLY A 60 8.75 -6.15 -8.65
CA GLY A 60 10.18 -6.25 -8.43
C GLY A 60 10.38 -6.89 -7.06
N LYS A 61 11.52 -7.55 -6.82
CA LYS A 61 11.97 -7.88 -5.46
C LYS A 61 11.65 -6.68 -4.54
N GLN A 62 11.20 -6.95 -3.32
CA GLN A 62 11.07 -5.93 -2.27
C GLN A 62 12.21 -4.94 -2.43
N THR A 63 11.88 -3.68 -2.77
CA THR A 63 12.93 -2.71 -3.03
C THR A 63 13.72 -2.52 -1.74
N GLU A 64 15.00 -2.19 -1.81
CA GLU A 64 15.78 -1.90 -0.60
C GLU A 64 15.10 -0.81 0.24
N ALA A 65 14.41 0.13 -0.42
CA ALA A 65 13.57 1.12 0.23
C ALA A 65 12.40 0.51 1.01
N ASP A 66 11.68 -0.48 0.45
CA ASP A 66 10.59 -1.17 1.16
C ASP A 66 11.10 -2.01 2.34
N ALA A 67 12.28 -2.62 2.19
CA ALA A 67 12.96 -3.33 3.28
C ALA A 67 13.36 -2.38 4.41
N GLU A 68 13.94 -1.23 4.06
CA GLU A 68 14.35 -0.22 5.03
C GLU A 68 13.14 0.41 5.72
N ILE A 69 12.06 0.72 5.00
CA ILE A 69 10.80 1.21 5.61
C ILE A 69 10.26 0.20 6.61
N LYS A 70 10.27 -1.10 6.28
CA LYS A 70 9.80 -2.15 7.18
C LYS A 70 10.69 -2.26 8.42
N ARG A 71 12.01 -2.17 8.25
CA ARG A 71 12.99 -2.17 9.34
C ARG A 71 12.78 -0.96 10.26
N LEU A 72 12.74 0.25 9.70
CA LEU A 72 12.54 1.50 10.45
C LEU A 72 11.22 1.49 11.22
N LYS A 73 10.14 0.97 10.63
CA LYS A 73 8.85 0.82 11.35
C LYS A 73 8.97 -0.10 12.57
N ARG A 74 9.76 -1.18 12.47
CA ARG A 74 10.01 -2.10 13.58
C ARG A 74 10.85 -1.44 14.67
N GLU A 75 11.94 -0.78 14.30
CA GLU A 75 12.80 -0.04 15.25
C GLU A 75 12.01 1.05 15.98
N LEU A 76 11.17 1.81 15.27
CA LEU A 76 10.30 2.82 15.85
C LEU A 76 9.29 2.24 16.85
N ALA A 77 8.73 1.06 16.56
CA ALA A 77 7.80 0.39 17.46
C ALA A 77 8.48 -0.03 18.76
N ILE A 78 9.69 -0.61 18.67
CA ILE A 78 10.50 -1.01 19.83
C ILE A 78 10.86 0.22 20.67
N ALA A 79 11.40 1.27 20.06
CA ALA A 79 11.77 2.49 20.76
C ALA A 79 10.57 3.14 21.49
N ARG A 80 9.38 3.09 20.89
CA ARG A 80 8.14 3.57 21.53
C ARG A 80 7.77 2.72 22.74
N GLN A 81 7.85 1.39 22.64
CA GLN A 81 7.60 0.49 23.77
C GLN A 81 8.58 0.74 24.92
N GLU A 82 9.88 0.84 24.62
CA GLU A 82 10.92 1.12 25.63
C GLU A 82 10.67 2.45 26.34
N ARG A 83 10.39 3.51 25.58
CA ARG A 83 10.03 4.81 26.13
C ARG A 83 8.81 4.72 27.04
N ASP A 84 7.78 3.98 26.64
CA ASP A 84 6.55 3.87 27.41
C ASP A 84 6.75 3.06 28.69
N ILE A 85 7.62 2.04 28.68
CA ILE A 85 8.05 1.31 29.87
C ILE A 85 8.79 2.25 30.83
N LEU A 86 9.76 3.02 30.32
CA LEU A 86 10.53 3.96 31.14
C LEU A 86 9.64 5.05 31.76
N LYS A 87 8.68 5.57 31.01
CA LYS A 87 7.68 6.53 31.54
C LYS A 87 6.84 5.92 32.66
N LYS A 88 6.38 4.69 32.50
CA LYS A 88 5.62 3.97 33.55
C LYS A 88 6.47 3.76 34.81
N ALA A 89 7.73 3.36 34.64
CA ALA A 89 8.65 3.19 35.76
C ALA A 89 8.90 4.52 36.50
N ALA A 90 9.18 5.60 35.77
CA ALA A 90 9.38 6.93 36.35
C ALA A 90 8.15 7.40 37.14
N ALA A 91 6.94 7.19 36.61
CA ALA A 91 5.69 7.52 37.30
C ALA A 91 5.52 6.70 38.59
N TYR A 92 5.83 5.40 38.56
CA TYR A 92 5.79 4.55 39.76
C TYR A 92 6.74 5.07 40.84
N PHE A 93 7.99 5.37 40.50
CA PHE A 93 8.97 5.88 41.48
C PHE A 93 8.65 7.29 41.99
N ALA A 94 8.04 8.15 41.18
CA ALA A 94 7.58 9.46 41.63
C ALA A 94 6.42 9.35 42.64
N ASN A 95 5.51 8.40 42.44
CA ASN A 95 4.38 8.17 43.34
C ASN A 95 4.78 7.42 44.63
N ALA A 96 5.85 6.61 44.61
CA ALA A 96 6.34 5.87 45.78
C ALA A 96 7.15 6.72 46.78
N LYS A 97 7.46 7.98 46.45
CA LYS A 97 8.19 8.92 47.32
C LYS A 97 7.28 9.91 48.08
N ASN A 98 5.96 9.77 47.95
CA ASN A 98 4.95 10.53 48.68
C ASN A 98 4.25 9.64 49.71
#